data_AF-A0A5N3XNR2-F1
#
_entry.id   AF-A0A5N3XNR2-F1
#
_cell.length_a   1.000
_cell.length_b   1.000
_cell.length_c   1.000
_cell.angle_alpha   90.00
_cell.angle_beta   90.00
_cell.angle_gamma   90.00
#
_symmetry.space_group_name_H-M   'P 1'
#
loop_
_entity.id
_entity.type
_entity.pdbx_description
1 polymer ?
#
loop_
_entity_poly.entity_id
_entity_poly.type
_entity_poly.pdbx_seq_one_letter_code
_entity_poly.pdbx_strand_id
1 'polypeptide(L)'
;PLGLTGLISLQSKGLSRVFSNITVQKHQFFAHQASLSITNSRSPPKSMSIESVMPSNHLILFSSSHQVAKVVELQLQRVGAARSGNLTFMVGGVEEEFAAAQELLGCMGSNVVYCGAVGTGQAAKICNNLLLAISMIGTAEAMNLGIRLGLDPKLLAKILNMSSGRCWSSDTYNPVPGVMDGVPSANNYQGGFGTTLMAKDLGLAQDSATSTKTPILLGSQAHQIYRMMCAKGYSKKDFSSVFQFLREEETF
;
A
#
# COMPACT_ATOMS: atom_id res chain seq x y z
N PRO A 1 2.72 20.49 -11.14
CA PRO A 1 4.09 21.00 -11.30
C PRO A 1 4.57 21.69 -10.01
N LEU A 2 5.07 20.89 -9.07
CA LEU A 2 5.94 21.35 -7.99
C LEU A 2 7.25 20.60 -8.21
N GLY A 3 8.10 21.22 -9.03
CA GLY A 3 9.43 20.71 -9.37
C GLY A 3 10.39 20.84 -8.18
N LEU A 4 11.62 20.38 -8.38
CA LEU A 4 12.77 20.26 -7.45
C LEU A 4 12.98 21.38 -6.39
N THR A 5 12.35 22.54 -6.50
CA THR A 5 12.47 23.70 -5.61
C THR A 5 11.97 23.46 -4.17
N GLY A 6 11.08 22.49 -3.93
CA GLY A 6 10.53 22.23 -2.58
C GLY A 6 11.52 21.64 -1.57
N LEU A 7 12.48 20.82 -2.02
CA LEU A 7 13.43 20.11 -1.15
C LEU A 7 14.56 21.03 -0.65
N ILE A 8 15.00 21.98 -1.49
CA ILE A 8 16.08 22.92 -1.15
C ILE A 8 15.60 23.96 -0.11
N SER A 9 14.32 24.33 -0.12
CA SER A 9 13.77 25.33 0.82
C SER A 9 13.60 24.83 2.26
N LEU A 10 13.65 23.52 2.52
CA LEU A 10 13.41 22.96 3.87
C LEU A 10 14.67 22.99 4.74
N GLN A 11 15.86 22.80 4.16
CA GLN A 11 17.13 22.93 4.89
C GLN A 11 17.45 24.40 5.22
N SER A 12 17.00 25.37 4.42
CA SER A 12 17.26 26.79 4.68
C SER A 12 16.43 27.38 5.83
N LYS A 13 15.47 26.65 6.39
CA LYS A 13 14.52 27.13 7.41
C LYS A 13 14.77 26.59 8.82
N GLY A 14 15.88 25.90 9.08
CA GLY A 14 16.21 25.41 10.43
C GLY A 14 15.29 24.30 10.96
N LEU A 15 14.58 23.60 10.09
CA LEU A 15 13.76 22.44 10.46
C LEU A 15 14.66 21.22 10.73
N SER A 16 14.63 20.71 11.96
CA SER A 16 15.38 19.51 12.38
C SER A 16 14.76 18.19 11.88
N ARG A 17 13.51 18.21 11.41
CA ARG A 17 12.77 17.05 10.90
C ARG A 17 12.00 17.42 9.64
N VAL A 18 12.06 16.57 8.61
CA VAL A 18 11.43 16.80 7.30
C VAL A 18 10.43 15.68 6.99
N PHE A 19 9.23 16.05 6.54
CA PHE A 19 8.23 15.14 6.01
C PHE A 19 8.14 15.32 4.49
N SER A 20 8.14 14.21 3.75
CA SER A 20 7.87 14.23 2.32
C SER A 20 6.84 13.14 1.99
N ASN A 21 5.73 13.52 1.36
CA ASN A 21 4.75 12.60 0.80
C ASN A 21 4.83 12.74 -0.72
N ILE A 22 5.73 11.98 -1.36
CA ILE A 22 5.99 12.09 -2.79
C ILE A 22 5.49 10.81 -3.48
N THR A 23 4.61 10.98 -4.46
CA THR A 23 4.31 9.96 -5.46
C THR A 23 5.43 9.96 -6.51
N VAL A 24 6.41 9.06 -6.40
CA VAL A 24 7.54 9.05 -7.34
C VAL A 24 7.27 8.13 -8.53
N GLN A 25 7.05 8.72 -9.70
CA GLN A 25 7.32 8.07 -11.00
C GLN A 25 8.79 8.33 -11.39
N LYS A 26 9.60 7.28 -11.39
CA LYS A 26 10.89 7.11 -12.11
C LYS A 26 12.04 8.15 -11.96
N HIS A 27 11.93 9.27 -11.25
CA HIS A 27 12.94 10.35 -11.33
C HIS A 27 13.93 10.49 -10.17
N GLN A 28 13.98 9.57 -9.20
CA GLN A 28 14.79 9.79 -7.99
C GLN A 28 16.24 9.28 -8.04
N PHE A 29 16.81 9.04 -9.22
CA PHE A 29 18.24 8.75 -9.35
C PHE A 29 19.12 9.99 -9.02
N PHE A 30 18.56 11.20 -9.04
CA PHE A 30 19.33 12.44 -8.83
C PHE A 30 19.38 12.97 -7.39
N ALA A 31 18.45 12.58 -6.50
CA ALA A 31 18.42 13.12 -5.13
C ALA A 31 19.55 12.56 -4.24
N HIS A 32 20.05 11.36 -4.54
CA HIS A 32 21.09 10.73 -3.74
C HIS A 32 22.51 11.22 -4.09
N GLN A 33 22.75 11.65 -5.33
CA GLN A 33 24.06 12.20 -5.72
C GLN A 33 24.30 13.61 -5.16
N ALA A 34 23.26 14.42 -4.99
CA ALA A 34 23.40 15.77 -4.45
C ALA A 34 23.81 15.82 -2.97
N SER A 35 23.47 14.80 -2.17
CA SER A 35 23.89 14.73 -0.76
C SER A 35 25.34 14.26 -0.60
N LEU A 36 25.85 13.46 -1.55
CA LEU A 36 27.22 12.94 -1.53
C LEU A 36 28.26 13.98 -1.97
N SER A 37 27.87 15.00 -2.75
CA SER A 37 28.78 16.05 -3.21
C SER A 37 29.09 17.14 -2.18
N ILE A 38 28.39 17.21 -1.05
CA ILE A 38 28.59 18.27 -0.03
C ILE A 38 29.42 17.76 1.17
N THR A 39 29.56 16.46 1.36
CA THR A 39 30.39 15.88 2.44
C THR A 39 31.67 15.28 1.87
N ASN A 40 32.64 16.14 1.53
CA ASN A 40 34.00 15.65 1.28
C ASN A 40 35.03 16.46 2.08
N SER A 41 35.17 16.12 3.36
CA SER A 41 36.49 16.05 3.97
C SER A 41 36.52 14.97 5.05
N ARG A 42 37.34 13.93 4.77
CA ARG A 42 37.88 12.90 5.66
C ARG A 42 37.05 11.62 5.90
N SER A 43 37.59 10.56 5.29
CA SER A 43 37.40 9.11 5.49
C SER A 43 36.16 8.43 4.88
N PRO A 44 36.34 7.28 4.18
CA PRO A 44 35.24 6.60 3.50
C PRO A 44 34.47 5.68 4.48
N PRO A 45 33.13 5.74 4.56
CA PRO A 45 32.37 4.68 5.22
C PRO A 45 32.28 3.46 4.31
N LYS A 46 32.40 2.28 4.91
CA LYS A 46 32.23 0.97 4.26
C LYS A 46 30.88 0.89 3.53
N SER A 47 30.93 0.42 2.30
CA SER A 47 29.80 0.26 1.37
C SER A 47 28.64 -0.53 1.97
N MET A 48 27.47 0.11 2.10
CA MET A 48 26.18 -0.57 2.25
C MET A 48 25.43 -0.40 0.93
N SER A 49 25.51 -1.42 0.08
CA SER A 49 24.85 -1.48 -1.23
C SER A 49 23.33 -1.59 -1.04
N ILE A 50 22.62 -0.46 -1.17
CA ILE A 50 21.16 -0.42 -1.30
C ILE A 50 20.84 -0.43 -2.79
N GLU A 51 20.88 -1.61 -3.41
CA GLU A 51 20.35 -1.79 -4.77
C GLU A 51 18.84 -2.07 -4.70
N SER A 52 18.09 -1.36 -5.55
CA SER A 52 16.64 -1.44 -5.75
C SER A 52 15.75 -0.84 -4.65
N VAL A 53 15.70 0.49 -4.58
CA VAL A 53 14.58 1.19 -3.95
C VAL A 53 13.41 1.18 -4.93
N MET A 54 12.47 0.26 -4.70
CA MET A 54 11.22 0.19 -5.44
C MET A 54 10.39 1.48 -5.29
N PRO A 55 9.68 1.96 -6.33
CA PRO A 55 9.00 3.25 -6.29
C PRO A 55 7.66 3.18 -5.56
N SER A 56 7.66 3.35 -4.23
CA SER A 56 6.44 3.57 -3.44
C SER A 56 6.37 4.96 -2.82
N ASN A 57 5.18 5.34 -2.35
CA ASN A 57 4.99 6.60 -1.63
C ASN A 57 5.68 6.42 -0.26
N HIS A 58 6.91 6.92 -0.15
CA HIS A 58 7.72 6.78 1.06
C HIS A 58 7.69 8.08 1.85
N LEU A 59 7.51 7.97 3.17
CA LEU A 59 7.77 9.05 4.11
C LEU A 59 9.17 8.84 4.70
N ILE A 60 10.16 9.63 4.28
CA ILE A 60 11.50 9.53 4.87
C ILE A 60 11.58 10.55 6.00
N LEU A 61 11.83 10.09 7.24
CA LEU A 61 12.13 10.97 8.37
C LEU A 61 13.65 11.01 8.57
N PHE A 62 14.21 12.23 8.53
CA PHE A 62 15.61 12.46 8.86
C PHE A 62 15.73 12.98 10.28
N SER A 63 16.60 12.34 11.08
CA SER A 63 17.07 12.83 12.36
C SER A 63 18.44 13.48 12.18
N SER A 64 18.67 14.61 12.86
CA SER A 64 19.93 15.39 12.81
C SER A 64 21.17 14.64 13.30
N SER A 65 20.99 13.43 13.86
CA SER A 65 22.03 12.57 14.46
C SER A 65 22.78 11.67 13.47
N HIS A 66 22.64 11.87 12.14
CA HIS A 66 23.20 11.02 11.08
C HIS A 66 22.61 9.59 10.98
N GLN A 67 21.52 9.29 11.70
CA GLN A 67 20.83 7.99 11.61
C GLN A 67 19.51 8.13 10.85
N VAL A 68 19.29 7.26 9.87
CA VAL A 68 18.17 7.33 8.93
C VAL A 68 17.06 6.37 9.36
N ALA A 69 15.92 6.91 9.80
CA ALA A 69 14.69 6.13 9.94
C ALA A 69 13.88 6.20 8.63
N LYS A 70 13.61 5.05 7.98
CA LYS A 70 12.74 5.02 6.79
C LYS A 70 11.33 4.63 7.19
N VAL A 71 10.50 5.64 7.42
CA VAL A 71 9.08 5.41 7.72
C VAL A 71 8.34 4.94 6.46
N VAL A 72 7.44 3.99 6.66
CA VAL A 72 6.54 3.54 5.60
C VAL A 72 5.12 3.82 6.04
N GLU A 73 4.48 4.73 5.33
CA GLU A 73 3.07 4.99 5.50
C GLU A 73 2.25 3.84 4.91
N LEU A 74 1.34 3.27 5.70
CA LEU A 74 0.35 2.35 5.17
C LEU A 74 -0.68 3.17 4.41
N GLN A 75 -0.58 3.24 3.08
CA GLN A 75 -1.73 3.61 2.23
C GLN A 75 -2.77 2.48 2.23
N LEU A 76 -3.26 2.07 3.39
CA LEU A 76 -4.46 1.27 3.52
C LEU A 76 -5.29 1.85 4.66
N GLN A 77 -5.79 3.05 4.40
CA GLN A 77 -7.22 3.33 4.51
C GLN A 77 -7.42 4.73 3.96
N ARG A 78 -8.26 4.80 2.93
CA ARG A 78 -9.26 5.85 2.63
C ARG A 78 -8.84 7.28 3.00
N VAL A 79 -9.03 8.22 2.07
CA VAL A 79 -9.09 9.67 2.37
C VAL A 79 -9.82 9.99 3.70
N GLY A 80 -10.79 9.16 4.10
CA GLY A 80 -11.43 9.18 5.42
C GLY A 80 -10.51 8.96 6.63
N ALA A 81 -9.65 7.92 6.66
CA ALA A 81 -8.77 7.66 7.80
C ALA A 81 -7.66 8.70 7.96
N ALA A 82 -7.14 9.20 6.84
CA ALA A 82 -6.22 10.33 6.83
C ALA A 82 -6.87 11.60 7.41
N ARG A 83 -8.15 11.86 7.06
CA ARG A 83 -8.92 12.99 7.63
C ARG A 83 -9.25 12.80 9.10
N SER A 84 -9.45 11.57 9.56
CA SER A 84 -9.85 11.28 10.94
C SER A 84 -8.67 11.00 11.88
N GLY A 85 -7.42 11.10 11.41
CA GLY A 85 -6.24 10.80 12.23
C GLY A 85 -6.10 9.33 12.65
N ASN A 86 -6.70 8.40 11.89
CA ASN A 86 -6.75 6.97 12.24
C ASN A 86 -5.86 6.11 11.33
N LEU A 87 -4.81 6.72 10.75
CA LEU A 87 -3.85 5.98 9.95
C LEU A 87 -3.09 4.91 10.76
N THR A 88 -2.63 3.89 10.07
CA THR A 88 -1.67 2.93 10.60
C THR A 88 -0.31 3.19 9.95
N PHE A 89 0.74 3.29 10.74
CA PHE A 89 2.12 3.46 10.27
C PHE A 89 2.94 2.20 10.56
N MET A 90 3.64 1.71 9.54
CA MET A 90 4.56 0.57 9.65
C MET A 90 5.99 1.11 9.52
N VAL A 91 6.74 1.15 10.61
CA VAL A 91 8.00 1.91 10.68
C VAL A 91 9.19 0.96 10.63
N GLY A 92 10.06 1.12 9.63
CA GLY A 92 11.36 0.44 9.57
C GLY A 92 12.51 1.41 9.80
N GLY A 93 13.42 1.13 10.72
CA GLY A 93 14.47 2.07 11.06
C GLY A 93 15.44 1.53 12.09
N VAL A 94 16.22 2.46 12.65
CA VAL A 94 16.98 2.22 13.87
C VAL A 94 16.01 2.30 15.05
N GLU A 95 16.07 1.33 15.97
CA GLU A 95 15.07 1.17 17.03
C GLU A 95 15.04 2.38 17.98
N GLU A 96 16.20 2.95 18.25
CA GLU A 96 16.39 4.11 19.10
C GLU A 96 15.66 5.36 18.56
N GLU A 97 15.45 5.44 17.25
CA GLU A 97 14.74 6.55 16.60
C GLU A 97 13.22 6.31 16.53
N PHE A 98 12.73 5.10 16.85
CA PHE A 98 11.31 4.76 16.74
C PHE A 98 10.44 5.59 17.68
N ALA A 99 10.87 5.84 18.92
CA ALA A 99 10.10 6.63 19.88
C ALA A 99 9.81 8.06 19.36
N ALA A 100 10.83 8.69 18.77
CA ALA A 100 10.70 10.01 18.16
C ALA A 100 9.78 10.00 16.93
N ALA A 101 9.84 8.94 16.11
CA ALA A 101 8.92 8.75 14.99
C ALA A 101 7.49 8.51 15.48
N GLN A 102 7.30 7.72 16.54
CA GLN A 102 6.00 7.37 17.10
C GLN A 102 5.26 8.59 17.64
N GLU A 103 5.93 9.48 18.36
CA GLU A 103 5.35 10.72 18.86
C GLU A 103 4.76 11.57 17.72
N LEU A 104 5.50 11.71 16.62
CA LEU A 104 5.06 12.48 15.47
C LEU A 104 3.95 11.81 14.68
N LEU A 105 4.10 10.50 14.42
CA LEU A 105 3.16 9.74 13.61
C LEU A 105 1.84 9.52 14.35
N GLY A 106 1.87 9.47 15.68
CA GLY A 106 0.69 9.36 16.54
C GLY A 106 -0.26 10.56 16.41
N CYS A 107 0.21 11.71 15.94
CA CYS A 107 -0.68 12.85 15.64
C CYS A 107 -1.57 12.61 14.41
N MET A 108 -1.20 11.67 13.53
CA MET A 108 -1.91 11.38 12.28
C MET A 108 -2.52 9.97 12.25
N GLY A 109 -2.12 9.12 13.19
CA GLY A 109 -2.45 7.70 13.18
C GLY A 109 -2.82 7.16 14.54
N SER A 110 -3.77 6.23 14.55
CA SER A 110 -4.18 5.49 15.75
C SER A 110 -3.22 4.34 16.06
N ASN A 111 -2.44 3.88 15.08
CA ASN A 111 -1.51 2.78 15.24
C ASN A 111 -0.16 3.12 14.61
N VAL A 112 0.91 3.01 15.40
CA VAL A 112 2.28 3.13 14.91
C VAL A 112 3.04 1.90 15.35
N VAL A 113 3.49 1.09 14.39
CA VAL A 113 4.08 -0.24 14.65
C VAL A 113 5.53 -0.24 14.18
N TYR A 114 6.44 -0.59 15.08
CA TYR A 114 7.83 -0.83 14.71
C TYR A 114 7.96 -2.19 14.02
N CYS A 115 8.52 -2.20 12.81
CA CYS A 115 8.67 -3.40 11.99
C CYS A 115 10.11 -3.92 11.97
N GLY A 116 11.06 -3.26 12.65
CA GLY A 116 12.48 -3.61 12.64
C GLY A 116 13.32 -2.70 11.74
N ALA A 117 14.35 -3.27 11.12
CA ALA A 117 15.34 -2.52 10.33
C ALA A 117 14.73 -1.75 9.14
N VAL A 118 15.51 -0.83 8.58
CA VAL A 118 15.15 -0.06 7.39
C VAL A 118 14.60 -0.97 6.27
N GLY A 119 13.37 -0.69 5.81
CA GLY A 119 12.70 -1.44 4.74
C GLY A 119 11.67 -2.45 5.20
N THR A 120 11.69 -2.91 6.46
CA THR A 120 10.73 -3.92 6.94
C THR A 120 9.29 -3.39 7.00
N GLY A 121 9.09 -2.09 7.20
CA GLY A 121 7.76 -1.47 7.08
C GLY A 121 7.18 -1.58 5.66
N GLN A 122 8.03 -1.52 4.62
CA GLN A 122 7.59 -1.76 3.22
C GLN A 122 7.24 -3.24 3.04
N ALA A 123 8.09 -4.14 3.54
CA ALA A 123 7.85 -5.56 3.44
C ALA A 123 6.50 -5.96 4.09
N ALA A 124 6.24 -5.47 5.31
CA ALA A 124 4.97 -5.70 6.00
C ALA A 124 3.76 -5.19 5.19
N LYS A 125 3.86 -3.97 4.64
CA LYS A 125 2.83 -3.37 3.78
C LYS A 125 2.55 -4.21 2.53
N ILE A 126 3.62 -4.60 1.82
CA ILE A 126 3.53 -5.39 0.58
C ILE A 126 2.87 -6.74 0.86
N CYS A 127 3.29 -7.44 1.92
CA CYS A 127 2.69 -8.72 2.32
C CYS A 127 1.22 -8.58 2.69
N ASN A 128 0.85 -7.51 3.41
CA ASN A 128 -0.54 -7.25 3.75
C ASN A 128 -1.40 -6.98 2.50
N ASN A 129 -0.91 -6.16 1.56
CA ASN A 129 -1.63 -5.87 0.31
C ASN A 129 -1.72 -7.09 -0.61
N LEU A 130 -0.70 -7.95 -0.62
CA LEU A 130 -0.73 -9.23 -1.32
C LEU A 130 -1.88 -10.13 -0.80
N LEU A 131 -1.95 -10.32 0.53
CA LEU A 131 -3.01 -11.12 1.15
C LEU A 131 -4.40 -10.51 0.95
N LEU A 132 -4.51 -9.17 1.03
CA LEU A 132 -5.75 -8.44 0.76
C LEU A 132 -6.24 -8.70 -0.66
N ALA A 133 -5.37 -8.59 -1.66
CA ALA A 133 -5.71 -8.82 -3.06
C ALA A 133 -6.23 -10.25 -3.30
N ILE A 134 -5.51 -11.25 -2.80
CA ILE A 134 -5.90 -12.67 -2.91
C ILE A 134 -7.27 -12.88 -2.27
N SER A 135 -7.47 -12.36 -1.05
CA SER A 135 -8.72 -12.55 -0.30
C SER A 135 -9.90 -11.81 -0.94
N MET A 136 -9.67 -10.63 -1.52
CA MET A 136 -10.71 -9.89 -2.25
C MET A 136 -11.15 -10.63 -3.50
N ILE A 137 -10.20 -11.16 -4.28
CA ILE A 137 -10.50 -11.98 -5.46
C ILE A 137 -11.26 -13.25 -5.03
N GLY A 138 -10.77 -13.96 -4.01
CA GLY A 138 -11.45 -15.15 -3.49
C GLY A 138 -12.86 -14.86 -2.96
N THR A 139 -13.07 -13.71 -2.30
CA THR A 139 -14.40 -13.26 -1.88
C THR A 139 -15.30 -13.02 -3.09
N ALA A 140 -14.80 -12.33 -4.12
CA ALA A 140 -15.54 -12.06 -5.33
C ALA A 140 -15.91 -13.34 -6.09
N GLU A 141 -14.98 -14.29 -6.21
CA GLU A 141 -15.22 -15.60 -6.83
C GLU A 141 -16.25 -16.43 -6.06
N ALA A 142 -16.09 -16.56 -4.73
CA ALA A 142 -17.01 -17.31 -3.88
C ALA A 142 -18.43 -16.73 -3.92
N MET A 143 -18.54 -15.39 -3.86
CA MET A 143 -19.81 -14.69 -3.98
C MET A 143 -20.44 -14.89 -5.37
N ASN A 144 -19.65 -14.72 -6.44
CA ASN A 144 -20.14 -14.91 -7.81
C ASN A 144 -20.64 -16.34 -8.04
N LEU A 145 -19.86 -17.34 -7.64
CA LEU A 145 -20.25 -18.75 -7.72
C LEU A 145 -21.54 -19.02 -6.94
N GLY A 146 -21.63 -18.57 -5.69
CA GLY A 146 -22.82 -18.78 -4.88
C GLY A 146 -24.07 -18.12 -5.47
N ILE A 147 -23.95 -16.92 -6.05
CA ILE A 147 -25.04 -16.25 -6.75
C ILE A 147 -25.48 -17.06 -7.97
N ARG A 148 -24.54 -17.58 -8.77
CA ARG A 148 -24.85 -18.45 -9.93
C ARG A 148 -25.48 -19.78 -9.53
N LEU A 149 -25.20 -20.26 -8.31
CA LEU A 149 -25.85 -21.42 -7.69
C LEU A 149 -27.23 -21.08 -7.08
N GLY A 150 -27.71 -19.85 -7.20
CA GLY A 150 -29.03 -19.42 -6.76
C GLY A 150 -29.12 -18.93 -5.32
N LEU A 151 -27.98 -18.66 -4.66
CA LEU A 151 -27.98 -18.11 -3.31
C LEU A 151 -28.23 -16.60 -3.33
N ASP A 152 -29.01 -16.11 -2.36
CA ASP A 152 -29.08 -14.68 -2.03
C ASP A 152 -27.68 -14.19 -1.58
N PRO A 153 -27.10 -13.17 -2.25
CA PRO A 153 -25.82 -12.58 -1.84
C PRO A 153 -25.75 -12.21 -0.35
N LYS A 154 -26.82 -11.66 0.24
CA LYS A 154 -26.83 -11.24 1.65
C LYS A 154 -26.75 -12.45 2.58
N LEU A 155 -27.47 -13.52 2.25
CA LEU A 155 -27.42 -14.78 2.99
C LEU A 155 -26.02 -15.39 2.92
N LEU A 156 -25.43 -15.46 1.72
CA LEU A 156 -24.09 -16.02 1.54
C LEU A 156 -23.03 -15.19 2.28
N ALA A 157 -23.07 -13.86 2.19
CA ALA A 157 -22.17 -13.00 2.94
C ALA A 157 -22.28 -13.23 4.46
N LYS A 158 -23.51 -13.39 4.99
CA LYS A 158 -23.73 -13.73 6.40
C LYS A 158 -23.06 -15.06 6.76
N ILE A 159 -23.23 -16.10 5.94
CA ILE A 159 -22.62 -17.43 6.17
C ILE A 159 -21.10 -17.33 6.16
N LEU A 160 -20.50 -16.69 5.15
CA LEU A 160 -19.06 -16.49 5.07
C LEU A 160 -18.51 -15.77 6.30
N ASN A 161 -19.20 -14.71 6.74
CA ASN A 161 -18.75 -13.86 7.83
C ASN A 161 -18.93 -14.47 9.24
N MET A 162 -19.59 -15.62 9.36
CA MET A 162 -19.67 -16.41 10.59
C MET A 162 -18.91 -17.75 10.50
N SER A 163 -18.17 -17.97 9.42
CA SER A 163 -17.49 -19.23 9.12
C SER A 163 -15.98 -19.00 8.92
N SER A 164 -15.25 -20.08 8.61
CA SER A 164 -13.80 -20.05 8.33
C SER A 164 -13.42 -19.24 7.08
N GLY A 165 -14.37 -18.94 6.20
CA GLY A 165 -14.16 -18.09 5.02
C GLY A 165 -14.10 -16.59 5.32
N ARG A 166 -14.36 -16.16 6.56
CA ARG A 166 -14.39 -14.74 6.93
C ARG A 166 -13.03 -14.08 6.70
N CYS A 167 -13.05 -12.94 6.01
CA CYS A 167 -11.91 -12.03 5.94
C CYS A 167 -12.39 -10.57 5.88
N TRP A 168 -11.47 -9.61 6.02
CA TRP A 168 -11.80 -8.18 5.97
C TRP A 168 -12.56 -7.80 4.69
N SER A 169 -12.20 -8.42 3.56
CA SER A 169 -12.87 -8.20 2.27
C SER A 169 -14.32 -8.63 2.27
N SER A 170 -14.71 -9.63 3.06
CA SER A 170 -16.10 -10.13 3.11
C SER A 170 -16.96 -9.44 4.17
N ASP A 171 -16.38 -9.08 5.32
CA ASP A 171 -17.12 -8.57 6.49
C ASP A 171 -17.08 -7.05 6.67
N THR A 172 -16.12 -6.37 6.05
CA THR A 172 -15.92 -4.91 6.19
C THR A 172 -15.90 -4.19 4.85
N TYR A 173 -15.65 -4.90 3.74
CA TYR A 173 -15.44 -4.31 2.42
C TYR A 173 -16.06 -5.11 1.26
N ASN A 174 -17.25 -5.67 1.48
CA ASN A 174 -17.84 -6.66 0.58
C ASN A 174 -17.95 -6.17 -0.87
N PRO A 175 -17.45 -6.93 -1.88
CA PRO A 175 -17.37 -6.45 -3.25
C PRO A 175 -18.71 -6.49 -4.01
N VAL A 176 -19.75 -7.09 -3.44
CA VAL A 176 -21.05 -7.26 -4.12
C VAL A 176 -21.98 -6.07 -3.83
N PRO A 177 -22.49 -5.36 -4.86
CA PRO A 177 -23.42 -4.26 -4.68
C PRO A 177 -24.69 -4.70 -3.92
N GLY A 178 -25.11 -3.90 -2.95
CA GLY A 178 -26.32 -4.13 -2.16
C GLY A 178 -26.15 -5.07 -0.95
N VAL A 179 -24.97 -5.68 -0.74
CA VAL A 179 -24.70 -6.50 0.46
C VAL A 179 -24.35 -5.64 1.68
N MET A 180 -23.63 -4.54 1.48
CA MET A 180 -23.13 -3.69 2.56
C MET A 180 -23.21 -2.22 2.16
N ASP A 181 -23.59 -1.37 3.11
CA ASP A 181 -23.61 0.08 2.92
C ASP A 181 -22.23 0.71 3.25
N GLY A 182 -21.97 1.91 2.75
CA GLY A 182 -20.74 2.67 3.09
C GLY A 182 -19.44 2.09 2.49
N VAL A 183 -19.53 1.12 1.59
CA VAL A 183 -18.41 0.54 0.83
C VAL A 183 -18.48 0.93 -0.66
N PRO A 184 -17.37 0.88 -1.41
CA PRO A 184 -17.36 1.29 -2.82
C PRO A 184 -18.33 0.51 -3.72
N SER A 185 -18.56 -0.78 -3.45
CA SER A 185 -19.50 -1.60 -4.22
C SER A 185 -20.94 -1.06 -4.18
N ALA A 186 -21.33 -0.35 -3.11
CA ALA A 186 -22.61 0.36 -3.00
C ALA A 186 -22.65 1.68 -3.79
N ASN A 187 -21.53 2.15 -4.34
CA ASN A 187 -21.41 3.40 -5.07
C ASN A 187 -20.64 3.22 -6.40
N ASN A 188 -21.00 2.18 -7.17
CA ASN A 188 -20.41 1.86 -8.48
C ASN A 188 -18.87 1.81 -8.48
N TYR A 189 -18.29 1.36 -7.36
CA TYR A 189 -16.85 1.25 -7.12
C TYR A 189 -16.10 2.59 -7.24
N GLN A 190 -16.75 3.71 -6.92
CA GLN A 190 -16.11 5.03 -6.88
C GLN A 190 -15.33 5.24 -5.58
N GLY A 191 -14.22 5.99 -5.67
CA GLY A 191 -13.36 6.31 -4.53
C GLY A 191 -12.56 5.10 -4.05
N GLY A 192 -12.43 4.95 -2.73
CA GLY A 192 -11.77 3.79 -2.12
C GLY A 192 -10.27 3.70 -2.42
N PHE A 193 -9.78 2.47 -2.63
CA PHE A 193 -8.41 2.15 -3.01
C PHE A 193 -8.38 1.71 -4.47
N GLY A 194 -7.91 2.61 -5.35
CA GLY A 194 -7.99 2.41 -6.80
C GLY A 194 -7.22 1.19 -7.30
N THR A 195 -7.78 0.52 -8.31
CA THR A 195 -7.21 -0.68 -8.95
C THR A 195 -5.78 -0.46 -9.46
N THR A 196 -5.46 0.74 -9.96
CA THR A 196 -4.08 1.08 -10.35
C THR A 196 -3.09 1.00 -9.18
N LEU A 197 -3.50 1.43 -7.99
CA LEU A 197 -2.65 1.39 -6.80
C LEU A 197 -2.51 -0.05 -6.29
N MET A 198 -3.59 -0.83 -6.31
CA MET A 198 -3.51 -2.27 -6.00
C MET A 198 -2.57 -3.01 -6.96
N ALA A 199 -2.71 -2.79 -8.27
CA ALA A 199 -1.83 -3.40 -9.28
C ALA A 199 -0.36 -3.00 -9.08
N LYS A 200 -0.10 -1.73 -8.70
CA LYS A 200 1.24 -1.25 -8.36
C LYS A 200 1.81 -2.03 -7.17
N ASP A 201 1.08 -2.11 -6.05
CA ASP A 201 1.56 -2.77 -4.84
C ASP A 201 1.80 -4.27 -5.06
N LEU A 202 0.98 -4.92 -5.91
CA LEU A 202 1.20 -6.31 -6.32
C LEU A 202 2.40 -6.48 -7.25
N GLY A 203 2.73 -5.47 -8.06
CA GLY A 203 4.00 -5.42 -8.80
C GLY A 203 5.20 -5.44 -7.85
N LEU A 204 5.15 -4.66 -6.77
CA LEU A 204 6.19 -4.69 -5.73
C LEU A 204 6.29 -6.03 -5.03
N ALA A 205 5.16 -6.68 -4.75
CA ALA A 205 5.12 -8.03 -4.21
C ALA A 205 5.76 -9.04 -5.17
N GLN A 206 5.45 -8.94 -6.46
CA GLN A 206 6.00 -9.80 -7.50
C GLN A 206 7.53 -9.65 -7.62
N ASP A 207 8.01 -8.41 -7.66
CA ASP A 207 9.43 -8.13 -7.78
C ASP A 207 10.19 -8.57 -6.51
N SER A 208 9.62 -8.32 -5.33
CA SER A 208 10.18 -8.75 -4.05
C SER A 208 10.26 -10.26 -3.96
N ALA A 209 9.17 -10.97 -4.30
CA ALA A 209 9.12 -12.43 -4.31
C ALA A 209 10.13 -13.04 -5.29
N THR A 210 10.34 -12.41 -6.45
CA THR A 210 11.36 -12.82 -7.42
C THR A 210 12.76 -12.67 -6.82
N SER A 211 13.05 -11.51 -6.22
CA SER A 211 14.34 -11.22 -5.57
C SER A 211 14.66 -12.20 -4.43
N THR A 212 13.66 -12.52 -3.59
CA THR A 212 13.80 -13.45 -2.47
C THR A 212 13.59 -14.92 -2.84
N LYS A 213 13.35 -15.22 -4.12
CA LYS A 213 13.04 -16.58 -4.62
C LYS A 213 11.88 -17.25 -3.87
N THR A 214 10.88 -16.46 -3.49
CA THR A 214 9.71 -16.92 -2.74
C THR A 214 8.55 -17.25 -3.69
N PRO A 215 8.02 -18.49 -3.67
CA PRO A 215 6.88 -18.84 -4.50
C PRO A 215 5.59 -18.18 -3.98
N ILE A 216 4.89 -17.44 -4.84
CA ILE A 216 3.64 -16.73 -4.51
C ILE A 216 2.55 -17.00 -5.54
N LEU A 217 2.20 -18.28 -5.77
CA LEU A 217 1.30 -18.71 -6.86
C LEU A 217 0.01 -17.87 -6.97
N LEU A 218 -0.76 -17.76 -5.88
CA LEU A 218 -2.00 -16.98 -5.85
C LEU A 218 -1.73 -15.47 -5.94
N GLY A 219 -0.63 -15.01 -5.37
CA GLY A 219 -0.20 -13.61 -5.43
C GLY A 219 0.13 -13.17 -6.86
N SER A 220 0.82 -14.01 -7.62
CA SER A 220 1.12 -13.78 -9.02
C SER A 220 -0.13 -13.72 -9.88
N GLN A 221 -1.10 -14.62 -9.65
CA GLN A 221 -2.40 -14.56 -10.33
C GLN A 221 -3.16 -13.29 -9.97
N ALA A 222 -3.19 -12.92 -8.69
CA ALA A 222 -3.81 -11.67 -8.25
C ALA A 222 -3.19 -10.45 -8.94
N HIS A 223 -1.86 -10.39 -9.04
CA HIS A 223 -1.17 -9.34 -9.77
C HIS A 223 -1.64 -9.27 -11.23
N GLN A 224 -1.68 -10.40 -11.94
CA GLN A 224 -2.12 -10.42 -13.35
C GLN A 224 -3.59 -10.02 -13.50
N ILE A 225 -4.48 -10.45 -12.60
CA ILE A 225 -5.90 -10.07 -12.62
C ILE A 225 -6.05 -8.54 -12.53
N TYR A 226 -5.42 -7.91 -11.53
CA TYR A 226 -5.50 -6.45 -11.38
C TYR A 226 -4.81 -5.68 -12.53
N ARG A 227 -3.77 -6.26 -13.16
CA ARG A 227 -3.16 -5.71 -14.39
C ARG A 227 -4.14 -5.76 -15.57
N MET A 228 -4.86 -6.87 -15.77
CA MET A 228 -5.90 -6.99 -16.79
C MET A 228 -7.04 -6.01 -16.56
N MET A 229 -7.51 -5.89 -15.31
CA MET A 229 -8.52 -4.91 -14.93
C MET A 229 -8.09 -3.48 -15.30
N CYS A 230 -6.85 -3.09 -14.98
CA CYS A 230 -6.32 -1.77 -15.36
C CYS A 230 -6.43 -1.51 -16.87
N ALA A 231 -6.15 -2.51 -17.70
CA ALA A 231 -6.22 -2.41 -19.16
C ALA A 231 -7.67 -2.42 -19.69
N LYS A 232 -8.63 -2.96 -18.93
CA LYS A 232 -10.04 -3.07 -19.30
C LYS A 232 -10.93 -1.97 -18.71
N GLY A 233 -10.37 -0.80 -18.40
CA GLY A 233 -11.13 0.37 -17.95
C GLY A 233 -11.42 0.45 -16.44
N TYR A 234 -10.92 -0.49 -15.64
CA TYR A 234 -11.12 -0.50 -14.19
C TYR A 234 -10.06 0.29 -13.40
N SER A 235 -9.05 0.85 -14.08
CA SER A 235 -7.88 1.50 -13.45
C SER A 235 -8.24 2.53 -12.36
N LYS A 236 -9.33 3.29 -12.54
CA LYS A 236 -9.82 4.31 -11.61
C LYS A 236 -10.90 3.81 -10.62
N LYS A 237 -11.45 2.62 -10.82
CA LYS A 237 -12.41 2.01 -9.90
C LYS A 237 -11.68 1.44 -8.69
N ASP A 238 -12.37 1.39 -7.56
CA ASP A 238 -11.91 0.69 -6.37
C ASP A 238 -11.57 -0.78 -6.68
N PHE A 239 -10.55 -1.34 -6.04
CA PHE A 239 -10.07 -2.70 -6.29
C PHE A 239 -11.14 -3.79 -6.04
N SER A 240 -12.15 -3.54 -5.20
CA SER A 240 -13.28 -4.47 -5.02
C SER A 240 -14.14 -4.64 -6.28
N SER A 241 -13.94 -3.80 -7.31
CA SER A 241 -14.55 -3.96 -8.64
C SER A 241 -14.12 -5.23 -9.39
N VAL A 242 -13.20 -6.03 -8.83
CA VAL A 242 -12.88 -7.34 -9.38
C VAL A 242 -14.11 -8.26 -9.44
N PHE A 243 -15.09 -8.10 -8.54
CA PHE A 243 -16.37 -8.80 -8.67
C PHE A 243 -17.14 -8.40 -9.94
N GLN A 244 -17.16 -7.11 -10.27
CA GLN A 244 -17.76 -6.64 -11.52
C GLN A 244 -17.03 -7.22 -12.73
N PHE A 245 -15.69 -7.21 -12.69
CA PHE A 245 -14.85 -7.78 -13.74
C PHE A 245 -15.12 -9.28 -13.97
N LEU A 246 -15.32 -10.06 -12.91
CA LEU A 246 -15.63 -11.50 -12.99
C LEU A 246 -17.07 -11.79 -13.45
N ARG A 247 -17.98 -10.82 -13.40
CA ARG A 247 -19.36 -10.97 -13.85
C ARG A 247 -19.60 -10.61 -15.31
N GLU A 248 -18.72 -9.83 -15.93
CA GLU A 248 -18.91 -9.21 -17.24
C GLU A 248 -18.86 -10.17 -18.46
N GLU A 249 -19.18 -11.46 -18.30
CA GLU A 249 -19.20 -12.46 -19.39
C GLU A 249 -20.59 -13.04 -19.73
N GLU A 250 -21.70 -12.37 -19.39
CA GLU A 250 -23.01 -12.74 -19.94
C GLU A 250 -23.34 -11.93 -21.20
N THR A 251 -22.66 -12.25 -22.30
CA THR A 251 -23.23 -12.15 -23.65
C THR A 251 -23.40 -13.55 -24.20
N PHE A 252 -24.58 -14.13 -24.02
CA PHE A 252 -25.05 -15.29 -24.79
C PHE A 252 -25.87 -14.80 -25.98
#